data_AF-A0A933RZU5-F1
#
_entry.id   AF-A0A933RZU5-F1
#
_cell.length_a   1.000
_cell.length_b   1.000
_cell.length_c   1.000
_cell.angle_alpha   90.00
_cell.angle_beta   90.00
_cell.angle_gamma   90.00
#
_symmetry.space_group_name_H-M   'P 1'
#
loop_
_entity.id
_entity.type
_entity.pdbx_description
1 polymer ?
#
loop_
_entity_poly.entity_id
_entity_poly.type
_entity_poly.pdbx_seq_one_letter_code
_entity_poly.pdbx_strand_id
1 'polypeptide(L)'
;MKLDAEDLANASPAEPEKHPLIAALLRGLVNGDWRDDELNRVLDTYARLSRKRRAKPGTGAYLDVRKAHGDHKTDKIVIVDKRILSTGEDAAGAPESNRIALVHYIAHRPVSEARLFLETEKAKIDPLSFKVNYALRLWVEAMHPAKGIPDRRRKLRSWKVRKNEADHLMEFFEGKTLRDIHLDTGREYYAARMAGKLAKGVGDPENLKDSPIKHELYALREVLDWFVHRKDLTRSPSSFDMPDFIDTETPFFTYEEMMHLLWACLGYDANADWTRTAKIPTETSRWLVRFFVLYFLTGTRYDAGSLLVWGFNDDVGCIDHANGVIWRNGRFAVRSQSKPKRRSDLIPYMMEVVRRWFKVDVELGAKHGYDPLYVIHDKNGRPPKNLRNLINDALKRSGADMSSHKAKHAGVTLLAYMGCPVAEIAEHFGNEVESLQKHYLHINWDKIERKIAKRIPLEGMKFNDLGINSPKPLDRKNAAILKADLRAKGRL
;
A
#
# COMPACT_ATOMS: atom_id res chain seq x y z
N MET A 1 -40.98 4.28 28.68
CA MET A 1 -41.89 5.42 28.48
C MET A 1 -42.63 5.20 27.16
N LYS A 2 -43.92 4.82 27.21
CA LYS A 2 -44.77 4.75 26.01
C LYS A 2 -45.30 6.16 25.78
N LEU A 3 -45.04 6.76 24.62
CA LEU A 3 -45.63 8.03 24.21
C LEU A 3 -46.91 7.69 23.45
N ASP A 4 -48.05 8.20 23.91
CA ASP A 4 -49.34 8.00 23.24
C ASP A 4 -49.50 9.00 22.09
N ALA A 5 -50.33 8.65 21.11
CA ALA A 5 -50.57 9.50 19.93
C ALA A 5 -51.20 10.87 20.28
N GLU A 6 -51.76 11.02 21.48
CA GLU A 6 -52.31 12.27 22.00
C GLU A 6 -51.22 13.25 22.49
N ASP A 7 -50.07 12.75 22.95
CA ASP A 7 -48.94 13.59 23.37
C ASP A 7 -48.30 14.34 22.18
N LEU A 8 -48.44 13.77 20.97
CA LEU A 8 -47.96 14.34 19.69
C LEU A 8 -48.88 15.44 19.14
N ALA A 9 -50.18 15.41 19.46
CA ALA A 9 -51.17 16.38 18.97
C ALA A 9 -51.16 17.70 19.78
N ASN A 10 -50.66 17.65 21.02
CA ASN A 10 -50.67 18.77 21.97
C ASN A 10 -49.35 19.58 21.98
N ALA A 11 -48.38 19.26 21.12
CA ALA A 11 -47.13 20.02 21.03
C ALA A 11 -47.36 21.37 20.34
N SER A 12 -47.09 22.46 21.07
CA SER A 12 -47.21 23.83 20.54
C SER A 12 -46.28 24.04 19.33
N PRO A 13 -46.80 24.50 18.17
CA PRO A 13 -46.00 24.76 16.98
C PRO A 13 -45.03 25.96 17.13
N ALA A 14 -45.13 26.73 18.20
CA ALA A 14 -44.22 27.84 18.48
C ALA A 14 -42.82 27.37 18.95
N GLU A 15 -42.69 26.13 19.43
CA GLU A 15 -41.43 25.59 19.98
C GLU A 15 -41.24 24.11 19.59
N PRO A 16 -41.05 23.80 18.29
CA PRO A 16 -40.87 22.43 17.81
C PRO A 16 -39.67 21.70 18.45
N GLU A 17 -38.74 22.45 19.04
CA GLU A 17 -37.56 21.98 19.77
C GLU A 17 -37.91 21.34 21.13
N LYS A 18 -39.14 21.54 21.64
CA LYS A 18 -39.63 20.90 22.87
C LYS A 18 -40.21 19.50 22.61
N HIS A 19 -40.47 19.13 21.36
CA HIS A 19 -40.99 17.81 21.04
C HIS A 19 -39.87 16.75 21.12
N PRO A 20 -39.98 15.68 21.94
CA PRO A 20 -38.86 14.80 22.26
C PRO A 20 -38.15 14.18 21.05
N LEU A 21 -38.92 13.80 20.01
CA LEU A 21 -38.38 13.23 18.77
C LEU A 21 -37.76 14.28 17.84
N ILE A 22 -38.33 15.48 17.76
CA ILE A 22 -37.77 16.57 16.92
C ILE A 22 -36.53 17.14 17.61
N ALA A 23 -36.57 17.30 18.93
CA ALA A 23 -35.43 17.62 19.78
C ALA A 23 -34.33 16.55 19.67
N ALA A 24 -34.68 15.26 19.61
CA ALA A 24 -33.70 14.19 19.38
C ALA A 24 -33.11 14.24 17.97
N LEU A 25 -33.94 14.49 16.94
CA LEU A 25 -33.51 14.68 15.55
C LEU A 25 -32.58 15.90 15.39
N LEU A 26 -32.98 17.04 15.95
CA LEU A 26 -32.23 18.29 15.92
C LEU A 26 -30.95 18.18 16.76
N ARG A 27 -30.98 17.54 17.93
CA ARG A 27 -29.76 17.25 18.71
C ARG A 27 -28.82 16.29 17.98
N GLY A 28 -29.34 15.27 17.28
CA GLY A 28 -28.52 14.38 16.45
C GLY A 28 -27.92 15.10 15.23
N LEU A 29 -28.68 15.99 14.61
CA LEU A 29 -28.24 16.86 13.51
C LEU A 29 -27.14 17.85 13.94
N VAL A 30 -27.29 18.46 15.12
CA VAL A 30 -26.37 19.48 15.63
C VAL A 30 -25.14 18.87 16.31
N ASN A 31 -25.30 17.81 17.10
CA ASN A 31 -24.22 17.23 17.92
C ASN A 31 -23.53 16.02 17.28
N GLY A 32 -24.10 15.45 16.20
CA GLY A 32 -23.43 14.42 15.40
C GLY A 32 -23.31 13.03 16.02
N ASP A 33 -23.84 12.79 17.22
CA ASP A 33 -23.90 11.48 17.86
C ASP A 33 -25.28 10.86 17.64
N TRP A 34 -25.42 10.14 16.53
CA TRP A 34 -26.51 9.20 16.33
C TRP A 34 -26.08 7.84 16.85
N ARG A 35 -26.80 7.27 17.82
CA ARG A 35 -26.78 5.82 17.98
C ARG A 35 -27.70 5.22 16.91
N ASP A 36 -27.24 4.18 16.21
CA ASP A 36 -28.00 3.58 15.10
C ASP A 36 -29.39 3.12 15.55
N ASP A 37 -29.57 2.74 16.81
CA ASP A 37 -30.87 2.38 17.38
C ASP A 37 -31.80 3.57 17.60
N GLU A 38 -31.29 4.77 17.87
CA GLU A 38 -32.07 6.00 18.02
C GLU A 38 -32.58 6.51 16.66
N LEU A 39 -31.71 6.54 15.65
CA LEU A 39 -32.11 6.88 14.28
C LEU A 39 -33.15 5.90 13.75
N ASN A 40 -32.91 4.59 13.94
CA ASN A 40 -33.87 3.57 13.52
C ASN A 40 -35.20 3.66 14.29
N ARG A 41 -35.19 3.99 15.59
CA ARG A 41 -36.42 4.24 16.35
C ARG A 41 -37.18 5.46 15.83
N VAL A 42 -36.49 6.54 15.52
CA VAL A 42 -37.10 7.75 14.94
C VAL A 42 -37.74 7.43 13.60
N LEU A 43 -37.00 6.76 12.71
CA LEU A 43 -37.48 6.37 11.38
C LEU A 43 -38.64 5.36 11.47
N ASP A 44 -38.59 4.38 12.37
CA ASP A 44 -39.66 3.39 12.57
C ASP A 44 -40.92 4.02 13.19
N THR A 45 -40.76 4.92 14.17
CA THR A 45 -41.87 5.67 14.76
C THR A 45 -42.56 6.54 13.69
N TYR A 46 -41.76 7.17 12.84
CA TYR A 46 -42.28 7.99 11.74
C TYR A 46 -42.95 7.14 10.65
N ALA A 47 -42.37 5.99 10.30
CA ALA A 47 -42.97 5.03 9.38
C ALA A 47 -44.33 4.55 9.89
N ARG A 48 -44.48 4.33 11.20
CA ARG A 48 -45.77 3.99 11.84
C ARG A 48 -46.78 5.14 11.79
N LEU A 49 -46.34 6.38 11.99
CA LEU A 49 -47.20 7.56 11.88
C LEU A 49 -47.66 7.83 10.43
N SER A 50 -46.79 7.57 9.45
CA SER A 50 -47.10 7.75 8.02
C SER A 50 -48.09 6.71 7.46
N ARG A 51 -48.34 5.59 8.17
CA ARG A 51 -49.18 4.48 7.68
C ARG A 51 -50.69 4.72 7.74
N LYS A 52 -51.18 5.92 8.06
CA LYS A 52 -52.62 6.24 8.03
C LYS A 52 -52.97 7.33 7.01
N ARG A 53 -52.85 7.00 5.72
CA ARG A 53 -53.79 7.34 4.63
C ARG A 53 -53.20 6.84 3.30
N ARG A 54 -53.78 5.78 2.72
CA ARG A 54 -53.48 5.40 1.32
C ARG A 54 -53.92 6.54 0.42
N ALA A 55 -52.98 7.27 -0.17
CA ALA A 55 -53.26 8.16 -1.29
C ALA A 55 -53.53 7.32 -2.55
N LYS A 56 -54.43 7.80 -3.42
CA LYS A 56 -54.68 7.20 -4.73
C LYS A 56 -53.44 7.37 -5.63
N PRO A 57 -53.18 6.48 -6.60
CA PRO A 57 -52.11 6.67 -7.59
C PRO A 57 -52.29 8.01 -8.32
N GLY A 58 -51.23 8.81 -8.42
CA GLY A 58 -51.22 10.12 -9.11
C GLY A 58 -51.52 11.33 -8.24
N THR A 59 -51.93 11.14 -6.98
CA THR A 59 -52.05 12.20 -5.98
C THR A 59 -50.88 12.07 -5.00
N GLY A 60 -49.98 13.07 -4.94
CA GLY A 60 -48.83 13.05 -4.03
C GLY A 60 -49.20 12.76 -2.57
N ALA A 61 -48.21 12.45 -1.73
CA ALA A 61 -48.45 12.32 -0.30
C ALA A 61 -48.72 13.73 0.27
N TYR A 62 -49.89 13.94 0.88
CA TYR A 62 -50.26 15.18 1.54
C TYR A 62 -50.18 15.00 3.05
N LEU A 63 -49.60 15.98 3.74
CA LEU A 63 -49.72 16.12 5.18
C LEU A 63 -50.45 17.42 5.48
N ASP A 64 -51.59 17.33 6.18
CA ASP A 64 -52.31 18.50 6.70
C ASP A 64 -51.67 18.87 8.04
N VAL A 65 -50.85 19.92 8.06
CA VAL A 65 -50.35 20.50 9.32
C VAL A 65 -51.39 21.53 9.77
N ARG A 66 -52.33 21.12 10.62
CA ARG A 66 -53.32 22.04 11.20
C ARG A 66 -52.65 22.95 12.22
N LYS A 67 -52.76 24.26 12.02
CA LYS A 67 -52.49 25.24 13.09
C LYS A 67 -53.58 25.06 14.16
N ALA A 68 -53.20 25.15 15.44
CA ALA A 68 -54.11 24.92 16.57
C ALA A 68 -55.22 25.99 16.72
N HIS A 69 -55.11 27.11 16.02
CA HIS A 69 -56.15 28.13 15.98
C HIS A 69 -56.93 28.04 14.67
N GLY A 70 -58.26 28.12 14.80
CA GLY A 70 -59.28 27.81 13.79
C GLY A 70 -59.32 28.70 12.55
N ASP A 71 -58.17 29.13 12.04
CA ASP A 71 -58.04 29.73 10.73
C ASP A 71 -57.82 28.61 9.69
N HIS A 72 -58.67 28.57 8.66
CA HIS A 72 -58.76 27.47 7.70
C HIS A 72 -57.62 27.46 6.66
N LYS A 73 -56.59 28.29 6.83
CA LYS A 73 -55.38 28.28 6.00
C LYS A 73 -54.37 27.27 6.56
N THR A 74 -54.56 26.00 6.23
CA THR A 74 -53.52 24.98 6.45
C THR A 74 -52.37 25.17 5.47
N ASP A 75 -51.15 25.31 6.00
CA ASP A 75 -49.94 25.19 5.19
C ASP A 75 -49.85 23.73 4.72
N LYS A 76 -50.16 23.50 3.44
CA LYS A 76 -50.03 22.17 2.83
C LYS A 76 -48.60 22.01 2.33
N ILE A 77 -47.88 21.10 2.94
CA ILE A 77 -46.61 20.60 2.40
C ILE A 77 -46.98 19.46 1.45
N VAL A 78 -46.89 19.72 0.15
CA VAL A 78 -47.15 18.73 -0.89
C VAL A 78 -45.81 18.15 -1.32
N ILE A 79 -45.63 16.83 -1.17
CA ILE A 79 -44.44 16.15 -1.69
C ILE A 79 -44.86 15.41 -2.97
N VAL A 80 -44.42 15.93 -4.13
CA VAL A 80 -44.65 15.33 -5.45
C VAL A 80 -43.31 15.02 -6.08
N ASP A 81 -43.10 13.78 -6.55
CA ASP A 81 -41.91 13.37 -7.31
C ASP A 81 -40.56 13.86 -6.76
N LYS A 82 -40.33 13.62 -5.46
CA LYS A 82 -39.08 13.97 -4.76
C LYS A 82 -38.83 15.49 -4.63
N ARG A 83 -39.83 16.33 -4.86
CA ARG A 83 -39.79 17.78 -4.63
C ARG A 83 -40.79 18.18 -3.55
N ILE A 84 -40.40 19.11 -2.69
CA ILE A 84 -41.28 19.72 -1.69
C ILE A 84 -41.91 20.95 -2.36
N LEU A 85 -43.22 20.93 -2.53
CA LEU A 85 -44.03 22.05 -3.00
C LEU A 85 -44.83 22.54 -1.80
N SER A 86 -44.44 23.68 -1.25
CA SER A 86 -45.26 24.42 -0.29
C SER A 86 -46.35 25.19 -1.04
N THR A 87 -47.56 25.26 -0.50
CA THR A 87 -48.64 26.10 -1.05
C THR A 87 -48.83 27.45 -0.34
N GLY A 88 -47.89 27.86 0.52
CA GLY A 88 -47.93 29.15 1.22
C GLY A 88 -46.98 30.20 0.62
N GLU A 89 -47.43 31.46 0.53
CA GLU A 89 -46.74 32.62 -0.07
C GLU A 89 -45.33 32.90 0.53
N ASP A 90 -45.02 32.38 1.73
CA ASP A 90 -43.75 32.62 2.42
C ASP A 90 -42.71 31.49 2.30
N ALA A 91 -42.99 30.43 1.54
CA ALA A 91 -42.17 29.21 1.56
C ALA A 91 -41.63 28.77 0.19
N ALA A 92 -41.35 29.73 -0.70
CA ALA A 92 -40.52 29.54 -1.88
C ALA A 92 -39.00 29.45 -1.55
N GLY A 93 -38.66 28.89 -0.38
CA GLY A 93 -37.29 28.62 0.04
C GLY A 93 -36.94 27.15 -0.17
N ALA A 94 -35.66 26.86 -0.42
CA ALA A 94 -35.16 25.48 -0.48
C ALA A 94 -35.59 24.70 0.79
N PRO A 95 -35.77 23.36 0.72
CA PRO A 95 -36.10 22.51 1.89
C PRO A 95 -35.25 22.80 3.15
N GLU A 96 -34.04 23.30 2.93
CA GLU A 96 -33.04 23.71 3.90
C GLU A 96 -33.52 24.83 4.84
N SER A 97 -34.45 25.70 4.42
CA SER A 97 -34.97 26.81 5.23
C SER A 97 -36.18 26.45 6.09
N ASN A 98 -36.76 25.24 5.93
CA ASN A 98 -37.91 24.79 6.72
C ASN A 98 -37.60 23.44 7.42
N ARG A 99 -37.28 23.52 8.72
CA ARG A 99 -36.89 22.36 9.55
C ARG A 99 -37.94 21.24 9.59
N ILE A 100 -39.24 21.57 9.46
CA ILE A 100 -40.32 20.57 9.43
C ILE A 100 -40.29 19.83 8.08
N ALA A 101 -40.16 20.57 6.97
CA ALA A 101 -40.04 19.98 5.64
C ALA A 101 -38.82 19.04 5.52
N LEU A 102 -37.71 19.39 6.18
CA LEU A 102 -36.49 18.58 6.27
C LEU A 102 -36.73 17.23 6.96
N VAL A 103 -37.40 17.23 8.12
CA VAL A 103 -37.74 16.00 8.87
C VAL A 103 -38.63 15.07 8.03
N HIS A 104 -39.62 15.65 7.33
CA HIS A 104 -40.48 14.90 6.42
C HIS A 104 -39.71 14.32 5.22
N TYR A 105 -38.79 15.09 4.65
CA TYR A 105 -37.93 14.66 3.54
C TYR A 105 -37.05 13.46 3.92
N ILE A 106 -36.45 13.50 5.11
CA ILE A 106 -35.61 12.42 5.65
C ILE A 106 -36.44 11.16 5.89
N ALA A 107 -37.65 11.29 6.44
CA ALA A 107 -38.45 10.14 6.85
C ALA A 107 -39.11 9.35 5.70
N HIS A 108 -39.22 9.94 4.50
CA HIS A 108 -39.79 9.27 3.31
C HIS A 108 -38.74 8.64 2.40
N ARG A 109 -37.46 8.73 2.76
CA ARG A 109 -36.34 8.17 2.00
C ARG A 109 -35.91 6.82 2.59
N PRO A 110 -35.37 5.90 1.76
CA PRO A 110 -34.63 4.76 2.28
C PRO A 110 -33.57 5.23 3.29
N VAL A 111 -33.36 4.48 4.37
CA VAL A 111 -32.43 4.83 5.46
C VAL A 111 -31.05 5.28 4.93
N SER A 112 -30.56 4.63 3.87
CA SER A 112 -29.30 4.98 3.20
C SER A 112 -29.32 6.36 2.52
N GLU A 113 -30.41 6.72 1.85
CA GLU A 113 -30.58 8.02 1.19
C GLU A 113 -30.81 9.13 2.22
N ALA A 114 -31.58 8.85 3.27
CA ALA A 114 -31.80 9.75 4.40
C ALA A 114 -30.47 10.07 5.13
N ARG A 115 -29.65 9.03 5.38
CA ARG A 115 -28.31 9.18 5.97
C ARG A 115 -27.39 10.02 5.08
N LEU A 116 -27.35 9.73 3.78
CA LEU A 116 -26.53 10.49 2.83
C LEU A 116 -26.93 11.97 2.77
N PHE A 117 -28.23 12.25 2.80
CA PHE A 117 -28.74 13.62 2.83
C PHE A 117 -28.36 14.34 4.13
N LEU A 118 -28.60 13.72 5.28
CA LEU A 118 -28.19 14.25 6.59
C LEU A 118 -26.69 14.53 6.68
N GLU A 119 -25.87 13.65 6.13
CA GLU A 119 -24.42 13.85 6.05
C GLU A 119 -24.06 15.01 5.13
N THR A 120 -24.78 15.21 4.03
CA THR A 120 -24.54 16.32 3.09
C THR A 120 -24.90 17.65 3.74
N GLU A 121 -26.03 17.73 4.45
CA GLU A 121 -26.42 18.93 5.19
C GLU A 121 -25.47 19.22 6.36
N LYS A 122 -25.05 18.19 7.10
CA LYS A 122 -24.03 18.34 8.15
C LYS A 122 -22.71 18.88 7.59
N ALA A 123 -22.29 18.43 6.40
CA ALA A 123 -21.11 18.93 5.71
C ALA A 123 -21.20 20.40 5.32
N LYS A 124 -22.40 20.89 4.97
CA LYS A 124 -22.62 22.31 4.69
C LYS A 124 -22.53 23.18 5.96
N ILE A 125 -23.07 22.69 7.08
CA ILE A 125 -23.20 23.46 8.32
C ILE A 125 -21.89 23.48 9.13
N ASP A 126 -21.31 22.31 9.39
CA ASP A 126 -20.05 22.20 10.14
C ASP A 126 -19.19 21.06 9.56
N PRO A 127 -18.45 21.31 8.46
CA PRO A 127 -17.63 20.31 7.80
C PRO A 127 -16.54 19.72 8.71
N LEU A 128 -16.17 20.41 9.80
CA LEU A 128 -15.11 19.96 10.71
C LEU A 128 -15.64 19.03 11.82
N SER A 129 -16.96 18.91 11.98
CA SER A 129 -17.59 18.03 12.98
C SER A 129 -17.64 16.55 12.59
N PHE A 130 -17.11 16.17 11.42
CA PHE A 130 -17.01 14.76 11.04
C PHE A 130 -15.95 14.05 11.87
N LYS A 131 -16.26 12.83 12.34
CA LYS A 131 -15.27 11.97 12.99
C LYS A 131 -14.20 11.56 11.97
N VAL A 132 -12.92 11.61 12.34
CA VAL A 132 -11.82 11.22 11.43
C VAL A 132 -11.97 9.75 11.00
N ASN A 133 -12.37 8.88 11.95
CA ASN A 133 -12.61 7.47 11.69
C ASN A 133 -13.68 7.22 10.62
N TYR A 134 -14.66 8.11 10.51
CA TYR A 134 -15.69 8.01 9.47
C TYR A 134 -15.08 8.27 8.09
N ALA A 135 -14.26 9.32 7.94
CA ALA A 135 -13.54 9.61 6.70
C ALA A 135 -12.61 8.44 6.29
N LEU A 136 -11.85 7.90 7.24
CA LEU A 136 -10.96 6.75 7.03
C LEU A 136 -11.71 5.51 6.54
N ARG A 137 -12.84 5.15 7.17
CA ARG A 137 -13.65 3.99 6.76
C ARG A 137 -14.17 4.13 5.34
N LEU A 138 -14.76 5.28 5.02
CA LEU A 138 -15.28 5.54 3.68
C LEU A 138 -14.18 5.48 2.62
N TRP A 139 -12.98 5.99 2.93
CA TRP A 139 -11.83 5.93 2.03
C TRP A 139 -11.38 4.49 1.78
N VAL A 140 -11.25 3.67 2.83
CA VAL A 140 -10.90 2.25 2.70
C VAL A 140 -11.94 1.48 1.89
N GLU A 141 -13.22 1.74 2.10
CA GLU A 141 -14.32 1.14 1.34
C GLU A 141 -14.28 1.55 -0.14
N ALA A 142 -14.08 2.84 -0.41
CA ALA A 142 -13.96 3.36 -1.78
C ALA A 142 -12.75 2.79 -2.54
N MET A 143 -11.66 2.49 -1.82
CA MET A 143 -10.46 1.86 -2.39
C MET A 143 -10.59 0.35 -2.59
N HIS A 144 -11.67 -0.29 -2.10
CA HIS A 144 -11.83 -1.73 -2.22
C HIS A 144 -12.00 -2.14 -3.69
N PRO A 145 -11.15 -3.02 -4.23
CA PRO A 145 -11.20 -3.40 -5.63
C PRO A 145 -12.49 -4.17 -5.97
N ALA A 146 -13.25 -3.64 -6.93
CA ALA A 146 -14.45 -4.27 -7.46
C ALA A 146 -14.16 -5.70 -7.98
N LYS A 147 -15.20 -6.53 -8.03
CA LYS A 147 -15.11 -7.87 -8.64
C LYS A 147 -14.89 -7.72 -10.15
N GLY A 148 -14.15 -8.65 -10.75
CA GLY A 148 -13.93 -8.68 -12.21
C GLY A 148 -12.84 -7.75 -12.75
N ILE A 149 -12.21 -6.90 -11.94
CA ILE A 149 -11.13 -6.03 -12.44
C ILE A 149 -9.85 -6.82 -12.75
N PRO A 150 -9.10 -6.47 -13.81
CA PRO A 150 -7.77 -7.01 -14.04
C PRO A 150 -6.83 -6.77 -12.85
N ASP A 151 -5.97 -7.75 -12.57
CA ASP A 151 -5.00 -7.73 -11.48
C ASP A 151 -5.61 -7.52 -10.07
N ARG A 152 -6.86 -7.98 -9.89
CA ARG A 152 -7.60 -7.86 -8.61
C ARG A 152 -6.80 -8.37 -7.42
N ARG A 153 -6.04 -9.45 -7.56
CA ARG A 153 -5.24 -10.02 -6.47
C ARG A 153 -4.16 -9.06 -5.98
N ARG A 154 -3.45 -8.36 -6.88
CA ARG A 154 -2.48 -7.34 -6.49
C ARG A 154 -3.17 -6.14 -5.87
N LYS A 155 -4.25 -5.64 -6.48
CA LYS A 155 -5.03 -4.53 -5.93
C LYS A 155 -5.59 -4.83 -4.54
N LEU A 156 -6.03 -6.07 -4.29
CA LEU A 156 -6.45 -6.53 -2.95
C LEU A 156 -5.29 -6.52 -1.96
N ARG A 157 -4.07 -6.90 -2.37
CA ARG A 157 -2.89 -6.79 -1.50
C ARG A 157 -2.58 -5.33 -1.15
N SER A 158 -2.60 -4.42 -2.12
CA SER A 158 -2.42 -2.99 -1.89
C SER A 158 -3.51 -2.41 -0.99
N TRP A 159 -4.77 -2.78 -1.22
CA TRP A 159 -5.89 -2.38 -0.37
C TRP A 159 -5.74 -2.87 1.07
N LYS A 160 -5.29 -4.11 1.29
CA LYS A 160 -5.00 -4.63 2.64
C LYS A 160 -3.94 -3.79 3.37
N VAL A 161 -2.91 -3.32 2.67
CA VAL A 161 -1.90 -2.42 3.26
C VAL A 161 -2.56 -1.10 3.67
N ARG A 162 -3.32 -0.46 2.78
CA ARG A 162 -4.05 0.79 3.09
C ARG A 162 -5.06 0.63 4.21
N LYS A 163 -5.75 -0.52 4.28
CA LYS A 163 -6.65 -0.86 5.36
C LYS A 163 -5.90 -0.94 6.70
N ASN A 164 -4.75 -1.61 6.74
CA ASN A 164 -3.95 -1.70 7.95
C ASN A 164 -3.44 -0.31 8.41
N GLU A 165 -2.99 0.52 7.46
CA GLU A 165 -2.61 1.92 7.74
C GLU A 165 -3.78 2.69 8.38
N ALA A 166 -4.98 2.56 7.79
CA ALA A 166 -6.19 3.19 8.31
C ALA A 166 -6.64 2.63 9.66
N ASP A 167 -6.47 1.33 9.92
CA ASP A 167 -6.81 0.70 11.20
C ASP A 167 -5.97 1.31 12.35
N HIS A 168 -4.66 1.55 12.14
CA HIS A 168 -3.81 2.23 13.14
C HIS A 168 -4.21 3.69 13.37
N LEU A 169 -4.51 4.43 12.28
CA LEU A 169 -5.00 5.80 12.38
C LEU A 169 -6.34 5.85 13.12
N MET A 170 -7.24 4.92 12.83
CA MET A 170 -8.56 4.87 13.48
C MET A 170 -8.48 4.67 14.99
N GLU A 171 -7.47 3.93 15.47
CA GLU A 171 -7.22 3.76 16.90
C GLU A 171 -6.76 5.08 17.55
N PHE A 172 -5.83 5.81 16.91
CA PHE A 172 -5.37 7.10 17.43
C PHE A 172 -6.45 8.20 17.40
N PHE A 173 -7.30 8.20 16.38
CA PHE A 173 -8.36 9.20 16.21
C PHE A 173 -9.71 8.76 16.79
N GLU A 174 -9.74 7.79 17.69
CA GLU A 174 -10.98 7.42 18.38
C GLU A 174 -11.60 8.62 19.09
N GLY A 175 -12.87 8.90 18.81
CA GLY A 175 -13.60 10.05 19.31
C GLY A 175 -13.23 11.40 18.69
N LYS A 176 -12.09 11.50 17.99
CA LYS A 176 -11.62 12.75 17.37
C LYS A 176 -12.39 13.08 16.09
N THR A 177 -12.53 14.37 15.84
CA THR A 177 -13.15 14.99 14.68
C THR A 177 -12.10 15.63 13.76
N LEU A 178 -12.52 16.04 12.56
CA LEU A 178 -11.65 16.78 11.64
C LEU A 178 -11.19 18.11 12.23
N ARG A 179 -11.94 18.69 13.18
CA ARG A 179 -11.55 19.88 13.95
C ARG A 179 -10.34 19.65 14.85
N ASP A 180 -10.17 18.42 15.32
CA ASP A 180 -9.08 18.03 16.22
C ASP A 180 -7.76 17.77 15.45
N ILE A 181 -7.75 17.97 14.13
CA ILE A 181 -6.55 17.93 13.30
C ILE A 181 -5.96 19.33 13.24
N HIS A 182 -4.75 19.47 13.78
CA HIS A 182 -3.95 20.70 13.85
C HIS A 182 -2.50 20.42 13.42
N LEU A 183 -1.66 21.47 13.41
CA LEU A 183 -0.29 21.40 12.92
C LEU A 183 0.53 20.28 13.58
N ASP A 184 0.42 20.12 14.91
CA ASP A 184 1.17 19.11 15.66
C ASP A 184 0.62 17.68 15.60
N THR A 185 -0.55 17.44 14.99
CA THR A 185 -1.20 16.12 14.98
C THR A 185 -0.29 15.02 14.41
N GLY A 186 0.53 15.33 13.39
CA GLY A 186 1.49 14.37 12.84
C GLY A 186 2.56 13.95 13.85
N ARG A 187 3.08 14.90 14.64
CA ARG A 187 4.07 14.66 15.70
C ARG A 187 3.48 13.89 16.87
N GLU A 188 2.25 14.23 17.27
CA GLU A 188 1.52 13.50 18.32
C GLU A 188 1.26 12.05 17.94
N TYR A 189 0.81 11.81 16.70
CA TYR A 189 0.61 10.46 16.17
C TYR A 189 1.92 9.68 16.18
N TYR A 190 3.00 10.29 15.67
CA TYR A 190 4.32 9.68 15.65
C TYR A 190 4.80 9.29 17.06
N ALA A 191 4.70 10.21 18.02
CA ALA A 191 5.07 9.94 19.42
C ALA A 191 4.22 8.82 20.03
N ALA A 192 2.91 8.80 19.77
CA ALA A 192 2.02 7.75 20.25
C ALA A 192 2.34 6.36 19.65
N ARG A 193 2.69 6.32 18.36
CA ARG A 193 3.12 5.10 17.66
C ARG A 193 4.44 4.58 18.23
N MET A 194 5.45 5.45 18.36
CA MET A 194 6.77 5.11 18.88
C MET A 194 6.75 4.67 20.35
N ALA A 195 5.82 5.20 21.15
CA ALA A 195 5.61 4.77 22.53
C ALA A 195 4.94 3.38 22.67
N GLY A 196 4.67 2.67 21.56
CA GLY A 196 4.05 1.34 21.58
C GLY A 196 2.57 1.33 21.97
N LYS A 197 1.93 2.50 22.16
CA LYS A 197 0.54 2.61 22.60
C LYS A 197 -0.49 2.15 21.57
N LEU A 198 -0.06 1.94 20.33
CA LEU A 198 -0.89 1.62 19.16
C LEU A 198 -0.41 0.31 18.49
N ALA A 199 -0.05 -0.70 19.29
CA ALA A 199 0.70 -1.88 18.86
C ALA A 199 -0.16 -3.04 18.28
N LYS A 200 -1.44 -2.84 17.95
CA LYS A 200 -2.24 -3.91 17.35
C LYS A 200 -1.61 -4.37 16.02
N GLY A 201 -1.01 -5.56 16.02
CA GLY A 201 -0.42 -6.19 14.84
C GLY A 201 1.06 -5.89 14.60
N VAL A 202 1.71 -5.10 15.46
CA VAL A 202 3.19 -4.95 15.45
C VAL A 202 3.74 -5.99 16.42
N GLY A 203 4.39 -7.03 15.89
CA GLY A 203 4.87 -8.17 16.69
C GLY A 203 5.86 -7.80 17.79
N ASP A 204 6.52 -6.65 17.67
CA ASP A 204 7.47 -6.11 18.65
C ASP A 204 7.53 -4.58 18.57
N PRO A 205 7.07 -3.84 19.61
CA PRO A 205 7.14 -2.38 19.67
C PRO A 205 8.57 -1.82 19.55
N GLU A 206 9.59 -2.57 19.98
CA GLU A 206 11.00 -2.15 19.90
C GLU A 206 11.52 -2.12 18.45
N ASN A 207 10.81 -2.77 17.53
CA ASN A 207 11.16 -2.88 16.13
C ASN A 207 10.35 -1.95 15.21
N LEU A 208 9.59 -1.00 15.77
CA LEU A 208 8.85 -0.03 14.97
C LEU A 208 9.81 0.93 14.25
N LYS A 209 9.63 1.07 12.93
CA LYS A 209 10.45 1.94 12.08
C LYS A 209 9.66 3.17 11.64
N ASP A 210 10.38 4.25 11.35
CA ASP A 210 9.83 5.50 10.80
C ASP A 210 9.01 5.29 9.53
N SER A 211 9.44 4.39 8.64
CA SER A 211 8.84 4.20 7.32
C SER A 211 7.34 3.79 7.38
N PRO A 212 6.92 2.77 8.16
CA PRO A 212 5.51 2.50 8.39
C PRO A 212 4.69 3.72 8.86
N ILE A 213 5.17 4.45 9.86
CA ILE A 213 4.48 5.62 10.42
C ILE A 213 4.37 6.73 9.38
N LYS A 214 5.43 6.95 8.60
CA LYS A 214 5.45 7.87 7.45
C LYS A 214 4.38 7.52 6.43
N HIS A 215 4.22 6.24 6.08
CA HIS A 215 3.17 5.78 5.17
C HIS A 215 1.77 5.97 5.75
N GLU A 216 1.58 5.69 7.04
CA GLU A 216 0.31 5.95 7.75
C GLU A 216 -0.06 7.44 7.70
N LEU A 217 0.88 8.35 7.99
CA LEU A 217 0.62 9.80 7.92
C LEU A 217 0.38 10.29 6.49
N TYR A 218 1.07 9.75 5.47
CA TYR A 218 0.72 10.04 4.08
C TYR A 218 -0.68 9.53 3.72
N ALA A 219 -1.08 8.35 4.20
CA ALA A 219 -2.43 7.84 4.02
C ALA A 219 -3.46 8.76 4.67
N LEU A 220 -3.19 9.30 5.86
CA LEU A 220 -4.05 10.30 6.49
C LEU A 220 -4.22 11.53 5.60
N ARG A 221 -3.13 12.09 5.05
CA ARG A 221 -3.22 13.24 4.13
C ARG A 221 -4.05 12.90 2.89
N GLU A 222 -3.81 11.75 2.27
CA GLU A 222 -4.63 11.26 1.13
C GLU A 222 -6.11 11.11 1.49
N VAL A 223 -6.44 10.63 2.70
CA VAL A 223 -7.81 10.49 3.18
C VAL A 223 -8.49 11.84 3.36
N LEU A 224 -7.80 12.81 3.96
CA LEU A 224 -8.34 14.15 4.19
C LEU A 224 -8.61 14.86 2.86
N ASP A 225 -7.63 14.82 1.95
CA ASP A 225 -7.78 15.39 0.60
C ASP A 225 -8.94 14.72 -0.13
N TRP A 226 -8.99 13.39 -0.14
CA TRP A 226 -10.09 12.64 -0.75
C TRP A 226 -11.45 12.99 -0.15
N PHE A 227 -11.54 13.11 1.18
CA PHE A 227 -12.80 13.37 1.88
C PHE A 227 -13.32 14.78 1.59
N VAL A 228 -12.45 15.78 1.57
CA VAL A 228 -12.77 17.17 1.19
C VAL A 228 -13.40 17.20 -0.21
N HIS A 229 -12.75 16.59 -1.20
CA HIS A 229 -13.26 16.54 -2.56
C HIS A 229 -14.55 15.72 -2.66
N ARG A 230 -14.65 14.59 -1.93
CA ARG A 230 -15.80 13.67 -2.02
C ARG A 230 -17.08 14.26 -1.44
N LYS A 231 -16.97 15.09 -0.40
CA LYS A 231 -18.08 15.72 0.32
C LYS A 231 -18.25 17.20 -0.01
N ASP A 232 -17.46 17.72 -0.95
CA ASP A 232 -17.49 19.13 -1.38
C ASP A 232 -17.37 20.10 -0.20
N LEU A 233 -16.41 19.83 0.69
CA LEU A 233 -16.23 20.63 1.89
C LEU A 233 -15.63 21.99 1.51
N THR A 234 -16.33 23.07 1.87
CA THR A 234 -15.86 24.45 1.66
C THR A 234 -14.61 24.80 2.45
N ARG A 235 -14.33 24.04 3.51
CA ARG A 235 -13.15 24.20 4.36
C ARG A 235 -12.39 22.88 4.45
N SER A 236 -11.14 22.90 4.00
CA SER A 236 -10.21 21.79 4.25
C SER A 236 -9.92 21.68 5.74
N PRO A 237 -9.81 20.46 6.30
CA PRO A 237 -9.14 20.25 7.58
C PRO A 237 -7.77 20.93 7.56
N SER A 238 -7.33 21.44 8.71
CA SER A 238 -6.00 22.02 8.83
C SER A 238 -4.96 21.02 8.33
N SER A 239 -4.00 21.46 7.52
CA SER A 239 -2.82 20.65 7.23
C SER A 239 -2.09 20.37 8.53
N PHE A 240 -1.52 19.18 8.67
CA PHE A 240 -0.60 18.86 9.75
C PHE A 240 0.82 18.74 9.22
N ASP A 241 1.79 19.04 10.08
CA ASP A 241 3.20 18.93 9.77
C ASP A 241 3.64 17.47 9.87
N MET A 242 4.43 17.05 8.89
CA MET A 242 5.08 15.74 8.96
C MET A 242 6.17 15.82 10.02
N PRO A 243 6.31 14.82 10.90
CA PRO A 243 7.42 14.78 11.84
C PRO A 243 8.74 14.66 11.06
N ASP A 244 9.83 15.07 11.70
CA ASP A 244 11.17 14.88 11.16
C ASP A 244 11.50 13.38 11.20
N PHE A 245 11.29 12.72 10.07
CA PHE A 245 11.71 11.33 9.90
C PHE A 245 13.21 11.29 9.71
N ILE A 246 13.89 10.45 10.48
CA ILE A 246 15.31 10.22 10.25
C ILE A 246 15.38 9.24 9.08
N ASP A 247 15.70 9.77 7.90
CA ASP A 247 16.05 8.92 6.76
C ASP A 247 17.36 8.21 7.11
N THR A 248 17.23 7.05 7.76
CA THR A 248 18.38 6.18 8.04
C THR A 248 19.01 5.78 6.71
N GLU A 249 20.31 6.01 6.58
CA GLU A 249 21.06 5.49 5.44
C GLU A 249 20.74 4.01 5.34
N THR A 250 20.20 3.58 4.21
CA THR A 250 19.86 2.18 4.02
C THR A 250 21.17 1.44 3.80
N PRO A 251 21.67 0.65 4.78
CA PRO A 251 22.92 -0.04 4.58
C PRO A 251 22.72 -1.08 3.48
N PHE A 252 23.75 -1.26 2.66
CA PHE A 252 23.77 -2.23 1.57
C PHE A 252 24.88 -3.25 1.82
N PHE A 253 24.81 -4.40 1.15
CA PHE A 253 25.82 -5.44 1.29
C PHE A 253 27.19 -4.90 0.85
N THR A 254 28.18 -5.04 1.72
CA THR A 254 29.59 -5.05 1.32
C THR A 254 29.89 -6.26 0.44
N TYR A 255 31.05 -6.24 -0.22
CA TYR A 255 31.50 -7.41 -1.00
C TYR A 255 31.62 -8.66 -0.12
N GLU A 256 32.18 -8.51 1.08
CA GLU A 256 32.36 -9.59 2.05
C GLU A 256 31.01 -10.17 2.50
N GLU A 257 30.05 -9.33 2.87
CA GLU A 257 28.70 -9.80 3.24
C GLU A 257 27.98 -10.47 2.06
N MET A 258 28.22 -10.03 0.83
CA MET A 258 27.70 -10.72 -0.35
C MET A 258 28.34 -12.11 -0.53
N MET A 259 29.63 -12.25 -0.27
CA MET A 259 30.32 -13.57 -0.30
C MET A 259 29.83 -14.49 0.81
N HIS A 260 29.68 -13.96 2.02
CA HIS A 260 29.06 -14.62 3.17
C HIS A 260 27.66 -15.12 2.85
N LEU A 261 26.86 -14.32 2.13
CA LEU A 261 25.54 -14.73 1.66
C LEU A 261 25.61 -15.86 0.64
N LEU A 262 26.55 -15.84 -0.30
CA LEU A 262 26.75 -16.95 -1.23
C LEU A 262 27.21 -18.23 -0.53
N TRP A 263 28.08 -18.13 0.49
CA TRP A 263 28.45 -19.27 1.34
C TRP A 263 27.25 -19.80 2.13
N ALA A 264 26.41 -18.92 2.66
CA ALA A 264 25.18 -19.31 3.34
C ALA A 264 24.19 -20.05 2.44
N CYS A 265 24.20 -19.78 1.13
CA CYS A 265 23.45 -20.54 0.13
C CYS A 265 24.01 -21.96 -0.07
N LEU A 266 25.31 -22.17 0.16
CA LEU A 266 25.97 -23.48 0.10
C LEU A 266 25.83 -24.29 1.42
N GLY A 267 25.30 -23.67 2.46
CA GLY A 267 25.00 -24.28 3.76
C GLY A 267 26.01 -23.97 4.85
N TYR A 268 26.93 -23.03 4.62
CA TYR A 268 27.81 -22.49 5.66
C TYR A 268 27.06 -21.47 6.53
N ASP A 269 27.53 -21.25 7.75
CA ASP A 269 26.84 -20.38 8.72
C ASP A 269 27.84 -19.50 9.47
N ALA A 270 27.63 -18.18 9.40
CA ALA A 270 28.44 -17.19 10.08
C ALA A 270 28.42 -17.38 11.60
N ASN A 271 27.27 -17.79 12.16
CA ASN A 271 27.10 -18.01 13.60
C ASN A 271 27.82 -19.27 14.10
N ALA A 272 28.29 -20.11 13.17
CA ALA A 272 29.03 -21.32 13.46
C ALA A 272 30.44 -21.26 12.85
N ASP A 273 31.05 -20.07 12.84
CA ASP A 273 32.42 -19.83 12.35
C ASP A 273 32.64 -20.39 10.93
N TRP A 274 31.68 -20.14 10.04
CA TRP A 274 31.67 -20.63 8.66
C TRP A 274 31.83 -22.14 8.52
N THR A 275 31.37 -22.90 9.52
CA THR A 275 31.18 -24.35 9.38
C THR A 275 29.90 -24.66 8.61
N ARG A 276 29.86 -25.82 7.96
CA ARG A 276 28.68 -26.24 7.19
C ARG A 276 27.63 -26.88 8.11
N THR A 277 26.72 -26.06 8.63
CA THR A 277 25.68 -26.49 9.58
C THR A 277 24.45 -27.08 8.89
N ALA A 278 24.15 -26.65 7.67
CA ALA A 278 22.96 -27.08 6.95
C ALA A 278 23.31 -28.06 5.82
N LYS A 279 22.68 -29.24 5.84
CA LYS A 279 22.69 -30.17 4.69
C LYS A 279 21.71 -29.70 3.63
N ILE A 280 22.04 -28.58 2.98
CA ILE A 280 21.26 -28.05 1.86
C ILE A 280 21.47 -28.96 0.64
N PRO A 281 20.40 -29.48 0.01
CA PRO A 281 20.52 -30.22 -1.24
C PRO A 281 21.27 -29.39 -2.29
N THR A 282 22.17 -30.02 -3.05
CA THR A 282 23.01 -29.33 -4.05
C THR A 282 22.18 -28.47 -5.02
N GLU A 283 21.01 -28.95 -5.42
CA GLU A 283 20.09 -28.21 -6.28
C GLU A 283 19.56 -26.95 -5.59
N THR A 284 19.09 -27.07 -4.35
CA THR A 284 18.59 -25.93 -3.57
C THR A 284 19.67 -24.86 -3.39
N SER A 285 20.92 -25.28 -3.12
CA SER A 285 22.07 -24.36 -3.11
C SER A 285 22.27 -23.67 -4.46
N ARG A 286 22.16 -24.40 -5.57
CA ARG A 286 22.25 -23.82 -6.93
C ARG A 286 21.17 -22.76 -7.15
N TRP A 287 19.92 -23.02 -6.75
CA TRP A 287 18.81 -22.07 -6.94
C TRP A 287 19.04 -20.78 -6.16
N LEU A 288 19.50 -20.89 -4.92
CA LEU A 288 19.78 -19.75 -4.07
C LEU A 288 20.93 -18.90 -4.61
N VAL A 289 22.04 -19.55 -5.02
CA VAL A 289 23.17 -18.86 -5.64
C VAL A 289 22.72 -18.15 -6.91
N ARG A 290 22.00 -18.84 -7.81
CA ARG A 290 21.46 -18.23 -9.03
C ARG A 290 20.57 -17.03 -8.73
N PHE A 291 19.66 -17.17 -7.76
CA PHE A 291 18.78 -16.09 -7.34
C PHE A 291 19.58 -14.86 -6.89
N PHE A 292 20.52 -15.01 -5.97
CA PHE A 292 21.26 -13.86 -5.45
C PHE A 292 22.20 -13.25 -6.48
N VAL A 293 22.85 -14.05 -7.34
CA VAL A 293 23.67 -13.53 -8.45
C VAL A 293 22.81 -12.74 -9.43
N LEU A 294 21.66 -13.28 -9.84
CA LEU A 294 20.70 -12.54 -10.69
C LEU A 294 20.23 -11.27 -9.99
N TYR A 295 19.93 -11.34 -8.70
CA TYR A 295 19.36 -10.20 -8.00
C TYR A 295 20.37 -9.08 -7.78
N PHE A 296 21.59 -9.44 -7.42
CA PHE A 296 22.72 -8.54 -7.26
C PHE A 296 23.09 -7.88 -8.58
N LEU A 297 23.29 -8.67 -9.64
CA LEU A 297 23.79 -8.15 -10.91
C LEU A 297 22.72 -7.46 -11.75
N THR A 298 21.46 -7.89 -11.70
CA THR A 298 20.41 -7.36 -12.60
C THR A 298 19.27 -6.66 -11.88
N GLY A 299 19.22 -6.70 -10.55
CA GLY A 299 18.11 -6.13 -9.78
C GLY A 299 16.77 -6.83 -9.95
N THR A 300 16.75 -8.02 -10.55
CA THR A 300 15.51 -8.74 -10.84
C THR A 300 14.91 -9.32 -9.56
N ARG A 301 13.85 -8.67 -9.07
CA ARG A 301 13.19 -8.97 -7.78
C ARG A 301 12.70 -10.42 -7.72
N TYR A 302 12.61 -10.96 -6.51
CA TYR A 302 12.09 -12.29 -6.18
C TYR A 302 10.93 -12.76 -7.07
N ASP A 303 9.81 -12.04 -7.09
CA ASP A 303 8.60 -12.49 -7.80
C ASP A 303 8.81 -12.62 -9.33
N ALA A 304 9.71 -11.82 -9.90
CA ALA A 304 10.05 -11.90 -11.32
C ALA A 304 11.14 -12.96 -11.57
N GLY A 305 12.20 -12.93 -10.74
CA GLY A 305 13.35 -13.82 -10.87
C GLY A 305 13.00 -15.30 -10.70
N SER A 306 12.04 -15.62 -9.83
CA SER A 306 11.61 -17.01 -9.60
C SER A 306 10.81 -17.61 -10.76
N LEU A 307 10.33 -16.78 -11.69
CA LEU A 307 9.53 -17.18 -12.84
C LEU A 307 10.21 -16.83 -14.18
N LEU A 308 11.49 -16.43 -14.15
CA LEU A 308 12.25 -16.18 -15.36
C LEU A 308 12.42 -17.49 -16.14
N VAL A 309 12.13 -17.42 -17.44
CA VAL A 309 12.36 -18.53 -18.38
C VAL A 309 13.60 -18.32 -19.23
N TRP A 310 14.16 -19.41 -19.74
CA TRP A 310 15.18 -19.41 -20.78
C TRP A 310 14.56 -19.13 -22.14
N GLY A 311 15.31 -18.45 -23.02
CA GLY A 311 14.88 -18.15 -24.38
C GLY A 311 13.86 -17.02 -24.44
N PHE A 312 13.47 -16.63 -25.64
CA PHE A 312 12.57 -15.50 -25.83
C PHE A 312 11.12 -15.87 -25.43
N ASN A 313 10.47 -15.01 -24.65
CA ASN A 313 9.06 -15.18 -24.27
C ASN A 313 8.34 -13.83 -24.19
N ASP A 314 7.15 -13.78 -24.79
CA ASP A 314 6.34 -12.58 -24.92
C ASP A 314 5.48 -12.28 -23.68
N ASP A 315 5.07 -13.32 -22.95
CA ASP A 315 4.09 -13.26 -21.86
C ASP A 315 4.73 -13.25 -20.47
N VAL A 316 5.87 -13.91 -20.31
CA VAL A 316 6.59 -14.03 -19.03
C VAL A 316 7.99 -13.46 -19.11
N GLY A 317 8.56 -13.13 -17.96
CA GLY A 317 9.93 -12.68 -17.89
C GLY A 317 10.90 -13.75 -18.41
N CYS A 318 11.90 -13.35 -19.18
CA CYS A 318 12.79 -14.26 -19.86
C CYS A 318 14.23 -13.74 -19.98
N ILE A 319 15.18 -14.66 -20.13
CA ILE A 319 16.58 -14.38 -20.44
C ILE A 319 16.92 -15.03 -21.78
N ASP A 320 17.26 -14.19 -22.75
CA ASP A 320 17.92 -14.62 -23.98
C ASP A 320 19.43 -14.68 -23.71
N HIS A 321 19.89 -15.88 -23.36
CA HIS A 321 21.28 -16.16 -23.06
C HIS A 321 22.19 -16.01 -24.30
N ALA A 322 21.62 -16.11 -25.51
CA ALA A 322 22.39 -16.00 -26.75
C ALA A 322 22.73 -14.53 -27.01
N ASN A 323 21.72 -13.67 -26.99
CA ASN A 323 21.87 -12.24 -27.23
C ASN A 323 22.28 -11.44 -25.98
N GLY A 324 22.24 -12.04 -24.80
CA GLY A 324 22.64 -11.38 -23.55
C GLY A 324 21.62 -10.38 -23.06
N VAL A 325 20.34 -10.71 -23.15
CA VAL A 325 19.25 -9.79 -22.86
C VAL A 325 18.30 -10.37 -21.82
N ILE A 326 17.77 -9.52 -20.94
CA ILE A 326 16.73 -9.88 -19.99
C ILE A 326 15.47 -9.03 -20.19
N TRP A 327 14.31 -9.69 -20.24
CA TRP A 327 12.99 -9.08 -20.12
C TRP A 327 12.39 -9.50 -18.79
N ARG A 328 12.13 -8.56 -17.87
CA ARG A 328 11.70 -8.94 -16.50
C ARG A 328 10.23 -9.35 -16.38
N ASN A 329 9.43 -9.06 -17.40
CA ASN A 329 7.99 -9.25 -17.37
C ASN A 329 7.44 -9.87 -18.67
N GLY A 330 8.26 -10.12 -19.69
CA GLY A 330 7.79 -10.41 -21.06
C GLY A 330 7.59 -9.13 -21.88
N ARG A 331 7.54 -9.27 -23.20
CA ARG A 331 7.46 -8.14 -24.16
C ARG A 331 6.13 -7.40 -24.07
N PHE A 332 5.03 -8.13 -23.95
CA PHE A 332 3.67 -7.58 -24.00
C PHE A 332 3.06 -7.33 -22.63
N ALA A 333 3.81 -7.59 -21.56
CA ALA A 333 3.31 -7.30 -20.23
C ALA A 333 3.03 -5.80 -20.05
N VAL A 334 1.90 -5.53 -19.39
CA VAL A 334 1.44 -4.18 -19.07
C VAL A 334 2.54 -3.44 -18.31
N ARG A 335 3.04 -2.37 -18.94
CA ARG A 335 4.09 -1.52 -18.36
C ARG A 335 3.45 -0.61 -17.32
N SER A 336 3.91 -0.67 -16.08
CA SER A 336 3.59 0.39 -15.11
C SER A 336 4.48 1.59 -15.39
N GLN A 337 3.89 2.80 -15.42
CA GLN A 337 4.63 4.04 -15.66
C GLN A 337 5.85 4.16 -14.75
N SER A 338 5.68 4.00 -13.43
CA SER A 338 6.76 4.16 -12.42
C SER A 338 7.78 3.02 -12.31
N LYS A 339 7.60 1.94 -13.07
CA LYS A 339 8.58 0.83 -13.13
C LYS A 339 8.65 0.37 -14.57
N PRO A 340 9.35 1.12 -15.44
CA PRO A 340 9.54 0.74 -16.83
C PRO A 340 10.38 -0.54 -16.85
N LYS A 341 9.71 -1.70 -16.76
CA LYS A 341 10.34 -3.02 -16.78
C LYS A 341 10.69 -3.40 -18.22
N ARG A 342 11.51 -2.55 -18.85
CA ARG A 342 11.98 -2.70 -20.21
C ARG A 342 12.93 -3.88 -20.32
N ARG A 343 13.19 -4.25 -21.57
CA ARG A 343 14.38 -5.00 -21.96
C ARG A 343 15.61 -4.32 -21.34
N SER A 344 16.53 -5.11 -20.79
CA SER A 344 17.85 -4.62 -20.39
C SER A 344 18.91 -5.56 -20.96
N ASP A 345 20.02 -5.00 -21.40
CA ASP A 345 21.18 -5.79 -21.78
C ASP A 345 21.91 -6.25 -20.51
N LEU A 346 22.38 -7.50 -20.53
CA LEU A 346 23.18 -8.07 -19.46
C LEU A 346 24.61 -7.56 -19.58
N ILE A 347 25.25 -7.26 -18.44
CA ILE A 347 26.69 -6.97 -18.44
C ILE A 347 27.47 -8.20 -18.94
N PRO A 348 28.64 -8.03 -19.60
CA PRO A 348 29.37 -9.13 -20.24
C PRO A 348 29.63 -10.32 -19.32
N TYR A 349 30.01 -10.05 -18.06
CA TYR A 349 30.22 -11.10 -17.06
C TYR A 349 28.95 -11.91 -16.79
N MET A 350 27.80 -11.25 -16.66
CA MET A 350 26.52 -11.93 -16.46
C MET A 350 26.14 -12.75 -17.69
N MET A 351 26.44 -12.27 -18.91
CA MET A 351 26.21 -13.03 -20.16
C MET A 351 26.94 -14.38 -20.15
N GLU A 352 28.21 -14.40 -19.75
CA GLU A 352 28.96 -15.65 -19.63
C GLU A 352 28.37 -16.60 -18.60
N VAL A 353 27.98 -16.05 -17.44
CA VAL A 353 27.36 -16.82 -16.36
C VAL A 353 26.05 -17.46 -16.82
N VAL A 354 25.16 -16.71 -17.48
CA VAL A 354 23.88 -17.27 -17.96
C VAL A 354 24.07 -18.31 -19.06
N ARG A 355 25.04 -18.12 -19.98
CA ARG A 355 25.35 -19.11 -21.02
C ARG A 355 25.85 -20.43 -20.42
N ARG A 356 26.72 -20.36 -19.40
CA ARG A 356 27.19 -21.54 -18.67
C ARG A 356 26.04 -22.22 -17.94
N TRP A 357 25.17 -21.46 -17.29
CA TRP A 357 23.99 -22.01 -16.61
C TRP A 357 23.05 -22.72 -17.59
N PHE A 358 22.74 -22.09 -18.72
CA PHE A 358 21.88 -22.70 -19.73
C PHE A 358 22.45 -24.02 -20.25
N LYS A 359 23.75 -24.08 -20.57
CA LYS A 359 24.41 -25.33 -20.98
C LYS A 359 24.24 -26.44 -19.94
N VAL A 360 24.49 -26.12 -18.67
CA VAL A 360 24.32 -27.08 -17.55
C VAL A 360 22.86 -27.51 -17.40
N ASP A 361 21.90 -26.60 -17.60
CA ASP A 361 20.48 -26.91 -17.47
C ASP A 361 20.00 -27.82 -18.63
N VAL A 362 20.51 -27.63 -19.84
CA VAL A 362 20.27 -28.54 -20.99
C VAL A 362 20.81 -29.94 -20.70
N GLU A 363 22.04 -30.05 -20.21
CA GLU A 363 22.65 -31.34 -19.84
C GLU A 363 21.85 -32.06 -18.74
N LEU A 364 21.40 -31.31 -17.72
CA LEU A 364 20.58 -31.87 -16.64
C LEU A 364 19.17 -32.22 -17.10
N GLY A 365 18.56 -31.40 -17.94
CA GLY A 365 17.26 -31.67 -18.55
C GLY A 365 17.28 -32.96 -19.35
N ALA A 366 18.28 -33.14 -20.20
CA ALA A 366 18.50 -34.38 -20.96
C ALA A 366 18.70 -35.59 -20.04
N LYS A 367 19.50 -35.44 -18.97
CA LYS A 367 19.75 -36.51 -17.99
C LYS A 367 18.51 -36.92 -17.20
N HIS A 368 17.62 -35.97 -16.90
CA HIS A 368 16.49 -36.17 -15.99
C HIS A 368 15.12 -36.17 -16.68
N GLY A 369 15.07 -36.02 -18.01
CA GLY A 369 13.84 -36.10 -18.81
C GLY A 369 12.93 -34.88 -18.69
N TYR A 370 13.48 -33.66 -18.62
CA TYR A 370 12.71 -32.42 -18.67
C TYR A 370 13.35 -31.38 -19.60
N ASP A 371 12.54 -30.48 -20.14
CA ASP A 371 13.00 -29.31 -20.89
C ASP A 371 13.33 -28.16 -19.91
N PRO A 372 14.56 -27.60 -19.90
CA PRO A 372 14.92 -26.52 -19.00
C PRO A 372 14.22 -25.20 -19.39
N LEU A 373 12.96 -25.06 -18.99
CA LEU A 373 12.19 -23.85 -19.25
C LEU A 373 12.59 -22.71 -18.32
N TYR A 374 12.78 -22.95 -17.02
CA TYR A 374 12.99 -21.89 -16.03
C TYR A 374 14.48 -21.70 -15.70
N VAL A 375 14.92 -20.46 -15.49
CA VAL A 375 16.32 -20.13 -15.10
C VAL A 375 16.66 -20.63 -13.69
N ILE A 376 15.69 -20.53 -12.80
CA ILE A 376 15.76 -21.05 -11.44
C ILE A 376 14.70 -22.15 -11.33
N HIS A 377 15.14 -23.40 -11.23
CA HIS A 377 14.25 -24.55 -11.32
C HIS A 377 14.72 -25.74 -10.48
N ASP A 378 13.78 -26.55 -10.01
CA ASP A 378 14.04 -27.79 -9.28
C ASP A 378 14.55 -28.94 -10.17
N LYS A 379 14.83 -30.12 -9.57
CA LYS A 379 15.22 -31.33 -10.31
C LYS A 379 14.26 -31.77 -11.41
N ASN A 380 13.01 -31.31 -11.36
CA ASN A 380 11.99 -31.66 -12.35
C ASN A 380 11.76 -30.51 -13.35
N GLY A 381 12.64 -29.50 -13.37
CA GLY A 381 12.50 -28.34 -14.25
C GLY A 381 11.42 -27.34 -13.83
N ARG A 382 10.87 -27.44 -12.61
CA ARG A 382 9.77 -26.57 -12.15
C ARG A 382 10.27 -25.41 -11.28
N PRO A 383 9.55 -24.27 -11.20
CA PRO A 383 9.92 -23.19 -10.29
C PRO A 383 9.99 -23.67 -8.83
N PRO A 384 11.01 -23.29 -8.05
CA PRO A 384 11.15 -23.75 -6.68
C PRO A 384 9.97 -23.31 -5.81
N LYS A 385 9.40 -24.28 -5.08
CA LYS A 385 8.46 -23.99 -3.99
C LYS A 385 9.24 -23.40 -2.80
N ASN A 386 8.62 -22.49 -2.07
CA ASN A 386 9.16 -21.91 -0.82
C ASN A 386 10.50 -21.15 -0.96
N LEU A 387 10.86 -20.68 -2.16
CA LEU A 387 12.12 -19.94 -2.39
C LEU A 387 12.29 -18.75 -1.43
N ARG A 388 11.21 -18.03 -1.08
CA ARG A 388 11.25 -16.93 -0.11
C ARG A 388 11.74 -17.37 1.27
N ASN A 389 11.29 -18.52 1.77
CA ASN A 389 11.72 -19.03 3.07
C ASN A 389 13.21 -19.39 3.02
N LEU A 390 13.63 -20.06 1.95
CA LEU A 390 15.03 -20.42 1.74
C LEU A 390 15.96 -19.20 1.63
N ILE A 391 15.49 -18.13 0.98
CA ILE A 391 16.20 -16.83 0.92
C ILE A 391 16.35 -16.25 2.33
N ASN A 392 15.28 -16.23 3.11
CA ASN A 392 15.32 -15.71 4.48
C ASN A 392 16.26 -16.53 5.37
N ASP A 393 16.26 -17.86 5.22
CA ASP A 393 17.16 -18.72 5.98
C ASP A 393 18.63 -18.52 5.56
N ALA A 394 18.90 -18.29 4.27
CA ALA A 394 20.23 -17.95 3.79
C ALA A 394 20.71 -16.59 4.32
N LEU A 395 19.84 -15.58 4.36
CA LEU A 395 20.15 -14.28 4.95
C LEU A 395 20.50 -14.41 6.44
N LYS A 396 19.70 -15.15 7.22
CA LYS A 396 19.99 -15.42 8.64
C LYS A 396 21.34 -16.09 8.85
N ARG A 397 21.64 -17.15 8.08
CA ARG A 397 22.94 -17.86 8.15
C ARG A 397 24.12 -17.01 7.71
N SER A 398 23.90 -16.02 6.85
CA SER A 398 24.98 -15.13 6.40
C SER A 398 25.48 -14.20 7.50
N GLY A 399 24.74 -14.07 8.61
CA GLY A 399 25.02 -13.08 9.67
C GLY A 399 24.70 -11.64 9.27
N ALA A 400 24.28 -11.40 8.03
CA ALA A 400 23.90 -10.08 7.57
C ALA A 400 22.50 -9.72 8.09
N ASP A 401 22.38 -8.63 8.86
CA ASP A 401 21.09 -8.03 9.22
C ASP A 401 20.51 -7.23 8.04
N MET A 402 20.24 -7.97 6.97
CA MET A 402 19.93 -7.39 5.68
C MET A 402 18.78 -8.12 5.00
N SER A 403 17.90 -7.35 4.36
CA SER A 403 16.89 -7.91 3.48
C SER A 403 17.51 -8.23 2.13
N SER A 404 16.92 -9.16 1.38
CA SER A 404 17.34 -9.42 0.00
C SER A 404 17.40 -8.12 -0.82
N HIS A 405 16.50 -7.15 -0.56
CA HIS A 405 16.46 -5.89 -1.29
C HIS A 405 17.79 -5.11 -1.26
N LYS A 406 18.54 -5.21 -0.16
CA LYS A 406 19.86 -4.60 -0.01
C LYS A 406 20.90 -5.21 -0.98
N ALA A 407 20.70 -6.43 -1.48
CA ALA A 407 21.60 -7.03 -2.49
C ALA A 407 21.47 -6.33 -3.85
N LYS A 408 20.23 -5.98 -4.25
CA LYS A 408 20.02 -5.09 -5.41
C LYS A 408 20.71 -3.75 -5.19
N HIS A 409 20.61 -3.21 -3.97
CA HIS A 409 21.22 -1.94 -3.63
C HIS A 409 22.75 -2.00 -3.83
N ALA A 410 23.39 -3.01 -3.26
CA ALA A 410 24.82 -3.23 -3.43
C ALA A 410 25.26 -3.35 -4.90
N GLY A 411 24.45 -4.00 -5.76
CA GLY A 411 24.71 -4.07 -7.19
C GLY A 411 24.68 -2.72 -7.90
N VAL A 412 23.68 -1.88 -7.60
CA VAL A 412 23.59 -0.51 -8.13
C VAL A 412 24.79 0.32 -7.68
N THR A 413 25.12 0.26 -6.38
CA THR A 413 26.26 0.98 -5.81
C THR A 413 27.58 0.53 -6.42
N LEU A 414 27.76 -0.77 -6.70
CA LEU A 414 28.94 -1.30 -7.36
C LEU A 414 29.12 -0.70 -8.76
N LEU A 415 28.08 -0.73 -9.61
CA LEU A 415 28.18 -0.16 -10.95
C LEU A 415 28.42 1.36 -10.91
N ALA A 416 27.82 2.06 -9.96
CA ALA A 416 28.08 3.48 -9.75
C ALA A 416 29.56 3.73 -9.42
N TYR A 417 30.14 2.96 -8.49
CA TYR A 417 31.56 3.08 -8.15
C TYR A 417 32.51 2.66 -9.27
N MET A 418 32.08 1.76 -10.16
CA MET A 418 32.79 1.43 -11.39
C MET A 418 32.75 2.57 -12.43
N GLY A 419 31.94 3.60 -12.21
CA GLY A 419 31.79 4.70 -13.15
C GLY A 419 30.86 4.37 -14.30
N CYS A 420 29.81 3.57 -14.08
CA CYS A 420 28.75 3.45 -15.08
C CYS A 420 27.84 4.70 -15.01
N PRO A 421 27.40 5.26 -16.15
CA PRO A 421 26.43 6.35 -16.19
C PRO A 421 25.12 5.97 -15.47
N VAL A 422 24.52 6.90 -14.73
CA VAL A 422 23.28 6.64 -13.96
C VAL A 422 22.13 6.15 -14.85
N ALA A 423 22.05 6.67 -16.09
CA ALA A 423 21.06 6.25 -17.07
C ALA A 423 21.22 4.78 -17.47
N GLU A 424 22.45 4.32 -17.69
CA GLU A 424 22.74 2.91 -18.01
C GLU A 424 22.45 2.01 -16.81
N ILE A 425 22.79 2.44 -15.59
CA ILE A 425 22.45 1.69 -14.37
C ILE A 425 20.92 1.61 -14.20
N ALA A 426 20.19 2.70 -14.47
CA ALA A 426 18.73 2.75 -14.39
C ALA A 426 18.11 1.77 -15.38
N GLU A 427 18.53 1.81 -16.64
CA GLU A 427 18.11 0.87 -17.67
C GLU A 427 18.47 -0.57 -17.29
N HIS A 428 19.70 -0.80 -16.86
CA HIS A 428 20.19 -2.12 -16.48
C HIS A 428 19.40 -2.72 -15.33
N PHE A 429 19.03 -1.95 -14.31
CA PHE A 429 18.28 -2.41 -13.13
C PHE A 429 16.75 -2.25 -13.28
N GLY A 430 16.26 -1.77 -14.43
CA GLY A 430 14.84 -1.56 -14.73
C GLY A 430 14.16 -0.55 -13.79
N ASN A 431 14.82 0.58 -13.54
CA ASN A 431 14.32 1.70 -12.75
C ASN A 431 14.26 2.98 -13.61
N GLU A 432 13.56 3.99 -13.12
CA GLU A 432 13.71 5.38 -13.60
C GLU A 432 14.96 6.02 -12.97
N VAL A 433 15.56 6.98 -13.66
CA VAL A 433 16.78 7.67 -13.20
C VAL A 433 16.50 8.43 -11.89
N GLU A 434 15.37 9.12 -11.82
CA GLU A 434 14.92 9.88 -10.65
C GLU A 434 14.71 8.95 -9.45
N SER A 435 14.17 7.75 -9.71
CA SER A 435 14.02 6.71 -8.67
C SER A 435 15.38 6.23 -8.14
N LEU A 436 16.40 6.10 -9.00
CA LEU A 436 17.75 5.78 -8.54
C LEU A 436 18.37 6.95 -7.76
N GLN A 437 18.29 8.17 -8.26
CA GLN A 437 18.86 9.33 -7.56
C GLN A 437 18.23 9.49 -6.17
N LYS A 438 16.90 9.35 -6.07
CA LYS A 438 16.15 9.47 -4.81
C LYS A 438 16.46 8.36 -3.80
N HIS A 439 16.63 7.12 -4.25
CA HIS A 439 16.84 5.98 -3.33
C HIS A 439 18.31 5.71 -3.01
N TYR A 440 19.23 6.32 -3.76
CA TYR A 440 20.66 6.08 -3.65
C TYR A 440 21.42 7.39 -3.42
N LEU A 441 20.90 8.24 -2.52
CA LEU A 441 21.41 9.58 -2.24
C LEU A 441 22.84 9.61 -1.69
N HIS A 442 23.27 8.54 -1.01
CA HIS A 442 24.66 8.37 -0.54
C HIS A 442 25.68 8.29 -1.70
N ILE A 443 25.22 8.03 -2.93
CA ILE A 443 26.06 8.03 -4.11
C ILE A 443 26.16 9.47 -4.62
N ASN A 444 27.37 10.02 -4.63
CA ASN A 444 27.62 11.33 -5.24
C ASN A 444 27.68 11.18 -6.78
N TRP A 445 26.51 11.18 -7.41
CA TRP A 445 26.32 10.99 -8.85
C TRP A 445 27.12 12.02 -9.66
N ASP A 446 27.09 13.31 -9.29
CA ASP A 446 27.85 14.36 -9.98
C ASP A 446 29.36 14.13 -9.96
N LYS A 447 29.90 13.58 -8.85
CA LYS A 447 31.32 13.23 -8.75
C LYS A 447 31.65 12.03 -9.63
N ILE A 448 30.75 11.06 -9.73
CA ILE A 448 30.92 9.89 -10.59
C ILE A 448 30.87 10.31 -12.06
N GLU A 449 29.88 11.08 -12.47
CA GLU A 449 29.75 11.57 -13.84
C GLU A 449 30.95 12.42 -14.26
N ARG A 450 31.45 13.30 -13.38
CA ARG A 450 32.69 14.04 -13.61
C ARG A 450 33.94 13.16 -13.70
N LYS A 451 33.96 12.00 -13.02
CA LYS A 451 35.06 11.01 -13.14
C LYS A 451 34.96 10.25 -14.46
N ILE A 452 33.75 9.89 -14.90
CA ILE A 452 33.49 9.24 -16.20
C ILE A 452 33.97 10.15 -17.33
N ALA A 453 33.57 11.43 -17.30
CA ALA A 453 33.99 12.43 -18.27
C ALA A 453 35.53 12.65 -18.33
N LYS A 454 36.26 12.17 -17.33
CA LYS A 454 37.72 12.31 -17.21
C LYS A 454 38.49 10.99 -17.41
N ARG A 455 37.83 9.83 -17.61
CA ARG A 455 38.50 8.52 -17.71
C ARG A 455 38.55 7.98 -19.14
N ILE A 456 39.76 7.51 -19.46
CA ILE A 456 40.26 6.68 -20.57
C ILE A 456 39.37 5.41 -20.74
N PRO A 457 39.25 4.82 -21.95
CA PRO A 457 38.40 3.65 -22.23
C PRO A 457 38.54 2.52 -21.20
N LEU A 458 37.42 1.84 -20.92
CA LEU A 458 37.30 0.74 -19.92
C LEU A 458 38.17 -0.49 -20.21
N GLU A 459 38.92 -0.51 -21.31
CA GLU A 459 39.88 -1.54 -21.68
C GLU A 459 41.14 -1.41 -20.80
N GLY A 460 41.15 -2.06 -19.64
CA GLY A 460 42.38 -2.27 -18.85
C GLY A 460 42.28 -2.08 -17.34
N MET A 461 41.15 -1.65 -16.78
CA MET A 461 41.00 -1.54 -15.32
C MET A 461 40.75 -2.91 -14.68
N LYS A 462 41.62 -3.30 -13.75
CA LYS A 462 41.45 -4.46 -12.88
C LYS A 462 40.58 -4.06 -11.68
N PHE A 463 39.89 -5.04 -11.09
CA PHE A 463 39.02 -4.83 -9.93
C PHE A 463 39.73 -4.16 -8.72
N ASN A 464 41.05 -4.33 -8.62
CA ASN A 464 41.89 -3.70 -7.58
C ASN A 464 42.15 -2.20 -7.81
N ASP A 465 41.92 -1.67 -9.02
CA ASP A 465 42.14 -0.26 -9.37
C ASP A 465 41.00 0.66 -8.89
N LEU A 466 39.97 0.09 -8.25
CA LEU A 466 38.80 0.77 -7.72
C LEU A 466 39.01 1.41 -6.34
N GLY A 467 40.21 1.32 -5.75
CA GLY A 467 40.56 1.98 -4.48
C GLY A 467 39.78 1.48 -3.26
N ILE A 468 38.94 0.46 -3.43
CA ILE A 468 38.41 -0.35 -2.33
C ILE A 468 39.55 -1.31 -2.01
N ASN A 469 40.17 -1.21 -0.84
CA ASN A 469 41.13 -2.21 -0.39
C ASN A 469 40.45 -3.58 -0.49
N SER A 470 40.79 -4.37 -1.51
CA SER A 470 40.36 -5.76 -1.61
C SER A 470 40.70 -6.41 -0.27
N PRO A 471 39.74 -6.97 0.48
CA PRO A 471 40.09 -7.72 1.68
C PRO A 471 41.13 -8.76 1.30
N LYS A 472 42.10 -8.97 2.19
CA LYS A 472 43.18 -9.93 1.96
C LYS A 472 42.53 -11.24 1.45
N PRO A 473 42.98 -11.79 0.31
CA PRO A 473 42.44 -13.06 -0.17
C PRO A 473 42.46 -14.06 0.98
N LEU A 474 41.43 -14.93 1.04
CA LEU A 474 41.35 -16.05 1.98
C LEU A 474 42.76 -16.52 2.34
N ASP A 475 43.09 -16.46 3.63
CA ASP A 475 44.33 -17.05 4.14
C ASP A 475 44.54 -18.38 3.41
N ARG A 476 45.76 -18.58 2.88
CA ARG A 476 46.18 -19.78 2.14
C ARG A 476 45.68 -21.06 2.80
N LYS A 477 45.58 -21.09 4.13
CA LYS A 477 45.01 -22.17 4.93
C LYS A 477 43.54 -22.45 4.61
N ASN A 478 42.67 -21.44 4.61
CA ASN A 478 41.24 -21.61 4.31
C ASN A 478 40.99 -21.92 2.83
N ALA A 479 41.79 -21.34 1.93
CA ALA A 479 41.75 -21.69 0.51
C ALA A 479 42.18 -23.16 0.27
N ALA A 480 43.18 -23.66 1.00
CA ALA A 480 43.62 -25.04 0.94
C ALA A 480 42.59 -26.03 1.51
N ILE A 481 41.93 -25.67 2.62
CA ILE A 481 40.85 -26.47 3.23
C ILE A 481 39.68 -26.61 2.24
N LEU A 482 39.24 -25.51 1.62
CA LEU A 482 38.17 -25.53 0.63
C LEU A 482 38.54 -26.38 -0.60
N LYS A 483 39.78 -26.25 -1.09
CA LYS A 483 40.27 -27.01 -2.25
C LYS A 483 40.40 -28.51 -1.96
N ALA A 484 40.83 -28.88 -0.75
CA ALA A 484 40.90 -30.27 -0.29
C ALA A 484 39.49 -30.89 -0.14
N ASP A 485 38.55 -30.15 0.45
CA ASP A 485 37.16 -30.60 0.62
C ASP A 485 36.45 -30.82 -0.73
N LEU A 486 36.69 -29.93 -1.70
CA LEU A 486 36.14 -30.07 -3.06
C LEU A 486 36.74 -31.26 -3.82
N ARG A 487 38.05 -31.51 -3.71
CA ARG A 487 38.70 -32.71 -4.27
C ARG A 487 38.18 -34.01 -3.64
N ALA A 488 38.10 -34.05 -2.31
CA ALA A 488 37.59 -35.22 -1.58
C ALA A 488 36.15 -35.58 -1.96
N LYS A 489 35.35 -34.60 -2.41
CA LYS A 489 33.97 -34.77 -2.87
C LYS A 489 33.84 -35.02 -4.38
N GLY A 490 34.95 -35.13 -5.12
CA GLY A 490 34.95 -35.32 -6.58
C GLY A 490 34.34 -34.13 -7.35
N ARG A 491 34.46 -32.91 -6.80
CA ARG A 491 33.86 -31.68 -7.36
C ARG A 491 34.90 -30.74 -7.98
N LEU A 492 36.16 -31.17 -8.03
CA LEU A 492 37.30 -30.43 -8.56
C LEU A 492 38.22 -31.38 -9.34
#